data_AF-V9XJR3-F1
#
_entry.id   AF-V9XJR3-F1
#
_cell.length_a   1.000
_cell.length_b   1.000
_cell.length_c   1.000
_cell.angle_alpha   90.00
_cell.angle_beta   90.00
_cell.angle_gamma   90.00
#
_symmetry.space_group_name_H-M   'P 1'
#
loop_
_entity.id
_entity.type
_entity.pdbx_description
1 polymer ?
#
loop_
_entity_poly.entity_id
_entity_poly.type
_entity_poly.pdbx_seq_one_letter_code
_entity_poly.pdbx_strand_id
1 'polypeptide(L)'
;MSAPTASSFTATVLGSARIGPNPELKKATEAYWAGRLDRSGLESVAAQLRADTWSRQHTAGLDSIPVGTFSFYDHVLDTAVMLGAAGFDLGVGPGVYDIHSPRVPSEDEITALLRKALQAVPAERLWVNPDCGLKTRGTTEVTASLANLVTAAATVRAELNR
;
A
#
# COMPACT_ATOMS: atom_id res chain seq x y z
N MET A 1 -10.82 -6.42 46.28
CA MET A 1 -10.95 -6.24 44.82
C MET A 1 -11.62 -7.50 44.29
N SER A 2 -12.89 -7.42 43.89
CA SER A 2 -13.61 -8.60 43.37
C SER A 2 -13.05 -8.99 42.01
N ALA A 3 -12.79 -10.27 41.80
CA ALA A 3 -12.36 -10.80 40.51
C ALA A 3 -13.41 -10.50 39.44
N PRO A 4 -13.01 -10.14 38.21
CA PRO A 4 -13.97 -9.93 37.13
C PRO A 4 -14.72 -11.24 36.87
N THR A 5 -16.06 -11.15 36.87
CA THR A 5 -16.93 -12.25 36.44
C THR A 5 -16.61 -12.57 34.99
N ALA A 6 -16.18 -13.81 34.71
CA ALA A 6 -15.88 -14.26 33.37
C ALA A 6 -17.12 -14.12 32.48
N SER A 7 -17.01 -13.32 31.41
CA SER A 7 -18.06 -13.21 30.39
C SER A 7 -18.23 -14.57 29.69
N SER A 8 -19.47 -14.95 29.36
CA SER A 8 -19.75 -16.23 28.69
C SER A 8 -19.31 -16.25 27.21
N PHE A 9 -19.02 -15.09 26.64
CA PHE A 9 -18.47 -14.92 25.30
C PHE A 9 -17.65 -13.62 25.21
N THR A 10 -16.82 -13.53 24.18
CA THR A 10 -15.90 -12.41 23.93
C THR A 10 -16.27 -11.69 22.65
N ALA A 11 -16.17 -10.36 22.65
CA ALA A 11 -16.28 -9.49 21.49
C ALA A 11 -14.88 -9.06 21.00
N THR A 12 -14.64 -9.23 19.70
CA THR A 12 -13.37 -8.89 19.06
C THR A 12 -13.61 -8.43 17.62
N VAL A 13 -12.56 -7.87 17.00
CA VAL A 13 -12.51 -7.52 15.59
C VAL A 13 -11.25 -8.10 14.95
N LEU A 14 -11.27 -8.28 13.62
CA LEU A 14 -10.09 -8.80 12.89
C LEU A 14 -9.02 -7.73 12.66
N GLY A 15 -9.39 -6.46 12.75
CA GLY A 15 -8.49 -5.34 12.50
C GLY A 15 -9.18 -3.99 12.60
N SER A 16 -8.40 -2.94 12.45
CA SER A 16 -8.85 -1.55 12.50
C SER A 16 -8.05 -0.69 11.52
N ALA A 17 -8.65 0.38 11.02
CA ALA A 17 -7.97 1.31 10.12
C ALA A 17 -6.74 1.92 10.82
N ARG A 18 -5.55 1.72 10.22
CA ARG A 18 -4.26 2.16 10.75
C ARG A 18 -3.87 3.60 10.39
N ILE A 19 -4.57 4.19 9.43
CA ILE A 19 -4.24 5.50 8.85
C ILE A 19 -4.44 6.65 9.86
N GLY A 20 -5.31 6.45 10.86
CA GLY A 20 -5.76 7.48 11.79
C GLY A 20 -6.93 8.30 11.23
N PRO A 21 -7.63 9.07 12.09
CA PRO A 21 -8.79 9.87 11.69
C PRO A 21 -8.44 11.05 10.79
N ASN A 22 -7.21 11.57 10.84
CA ASN A 22 -6.74 12.72 10.07
C ASN A 22 -5.45 12.40 9.28
N PRO A 23 -5.56 11.49 8.31
CA PRO A 23 -4.52 10.60 7.77
C PRO A 23 -3.08 10.84 8.30
N GLU A 24 -2.89 10.64 9.59
CA GLU A 24 -1.66 10.93 10.31
C GLU A 24 -0.52 10.02 9.84
N LEU A 25 -0.81 8.72 9.67
CA LEU A 25 0.19 7.76 9.19
C LEU A 25 0.69 8.12 7.80
N LYS A 26 -0.21 8.48 6.88
CA LYS A 26 0.16 8.90 5.51
C LYS A 26 1.11 10.09 5.54
N LYS A 27 0.74 11.14 6.28
CA LYS A 27 1.54 12.38 6.39
C LYS A 27 2.93 12.09 6.98
N ALA A 28 3.00 11.27 8.03
CA ALA A 28 4.26 10.92 8.68
C ALA A 28 5.16 10.08 7.75
N THR A 29 4.60 9.07 7.08
CA THR A 29 5.33 8.24 6.12
C THR A 29 5.85 9.06 4.94
N GLU A 30 5.04 9.94 4.36
CA GLU A 30 5.46 10.83 3.27
C GLU A 30 6.53 11.85 3.71
N ALA A 31 6.44 12.36 4.95
CA ALA A 31 7.47 13.24 5.50
C ALA A 31 8.79 12.49 5.74
N TYR A 32 8.73 11.24 6.21
CA TYR A 32 9.91 10.39 6.40
C TYR A 32 10.61 10.08 5.07
N TRP A 33 9.85 9.65 4.05
CA TRP A 33 10.41 9.40 2.72
C TRP A 33 11.05 10.64 2.08
N ALA A 34 10.50 11.82 2.36
CA ALA A 34 11.04 13.08 1.86
C ALA A 34 12.15 13.68 2.75
N GLY A 35 12.61 12.95 3.78
CA GLY A 35 13.68 13.42 4.69
C GLY A 35 13.28 14.57 5.61
N ARG A 36 11.98 14.89 5.71
CA ARG A 36 11.44 15.95 6.60
C ARG A 36 11.08 15.44 8.00
N LEU A 37 11.09 14.12 8.20
CA LEU A 37 10.86 13.45 9.47
C LEU A 37 11.91 12.37 9.62
N ASP A 38 12.51 12.26 10.81
CA ASP A 38 13.43 11.16 11.10
C ASP A 38 12.67 9.88 11.51
N ARG A 39 13.43 8.80 11.68
CA ARG A 39 12.88 7.50 12.09
C ARG A 39 12.14 7.59 13.42
N SER A 40 12.71 8.27 14.42
CA SER A 40 12.10 8.41 15.75
C SER A 40 10.77 9.15 15.70
N GLY A 41 10.66 10.18 14.86
CA GLY A 41 9.41 10.91 14.64
C GLY A 41 8.34 10.03 14.01
N LEU A 42 8.71 9.24 12.99
CA LEU A 42 7.79 8.28 12.36
C LEU A 42 7.31 7.21 13.37
N GLU A 43 8.24 6.65 14.15
CA GLU A 43 7.94 5.63 15.16
C GLU A 43 7.07 6.18 16.29
N SER A 44 7.25 7.44 16.68
CA SER A 44 6.43 8.13 17.68
C SER A 44 4.99 8.30 17.22
N VAL A 45 4.77 8.76 15.97
CA VAL A 45 3.41 8.86 15.38
C VAL A 45 2.75 7.48 15.34
N ALA A 46 3.48 6.46 14.92
CA ALA A 46 2.95 5.10 14.86
C ALA A 46 2.62 4.52 16.25
N ALA A 47 3.44 4.80 17.26
CA ALA A 47 3.18 4.39 18.64
C ALA A 47 1.89 5.03 19.17
N GLN A 48 1.70 6.33 18.94
CA GLN A 48 0.48 7.04 19.33
C GLN A 48 -0.76 6.44 18.64
N LEU A 49 -0.70 6.19 17.33
CA LEU A 49 -1.82 5.62 16.58
C LEU A 49 -2.24 4.23 17.09
N ARG A 50 -1.27 3.38 17.48
CA ARG A 50 -1.55 2.08 18.09
C ARG A 50 -2.21 2.24 19.47
N ALA A 51 -1.65 3.09 20.33
CA ALA A 51 -2.20 3.37 21.66
C ALA A 51 -3.63 3.90 21.59
N ASP A 52 -3.88 4.87 20.71
CA ASP A 52 -5.22 5.44 20.51
C ASP A 52 -6.21 4.40 19.98
N THR A 53 -5.76 3.51 19.10
CA THR A 53 -6.61 2.44 18.54
C THR A 53 -7.02 1.44 19.62
N TRP A 54 -6.07 0.98 20.44
CA TRP A 54 -6.37 0.08 21.55
C TRP A 54 -7.28 0.75 22.58
N SER A 55 -7.01 2.01 22.93
CA SER A 55 -7.87 2.79 23.83
C SER A 55 -9.30 2.93 23.31
N ARG A 56 -9.47 3.23 22.02
CA ARG A 56 -10.80 3.30 21.39
C ARG A 56 -11.52 1.96 21.39
N GLN A 57 -10.83 0.87 21.06
CA GLN A 57 -11.41 -0.48 21.06
C GLN A 57 -11.83 -0.92 22.47
N HIS A 58 -10.98 -0.70 23.45
CA HIS A 58 -11.29 -0.94 24.86
C HIS A 58 -12.50 -0.11 25.31
N THR A 59 -12.51 1.19 25.02
CA THR A 59 -13.60 2.11 25.40
C THR A 59 -14.92 1.75 24.71
N ALA A 60 -14.87 1.18 23.51
CA ALA A 60 -16.03 0.66 22.79
C ALA A 60 -16.58 -0.66 23.37
N GLY A 61 -15.92 -1.24 24.38
CA GLY A 61 -16.36 -2.46 25.05
C GLY A 61 -15.83 -3.75 24.43
N LEU A 62 -14.81 -3.70 23.56
CA LEU A 62 -14.12 -4.91 23.13
C LEU A 62 -13.27 -5.45 24.29
N ASP A 63 -13.55 -6.68 24.70
CA ASP A 63 -12.84 -7.41 25.75
C ASP A 63 -11.71 -8.31 25.19
N SER A 64 -11.63 -8.46 23.86
CA SER A 64 -10.47 -8.97 23.15
C SER A 64 -10.01 -7.98 22.09
N ILE A 65 -8.80 -7.45 22.24
CA ILE A 65 -8.21 -6.43 21.37
C ILE A 65 -7.14 -7.07 20.47
N PRO A 66 -7.28 -7.04 19.14
CA PRO A 66 -6.30 -7.64 18.25
C PRO A 66 -4.99 -6.84 18.22
N VAL A 67 -3.87 -7.56 18.20
CA VAL A 67 -2.52 -7.02 17.99
C VAL A 67 -1.98 -7.48 16.63
N GLY A 68 -0.91 -6.85 16.15
CA GLY A 68 -0.33 -7.15 14.84
C GLY A 68 -1.14 -6.64 13.63
N THR A 69 -2.14 -5.79 13.88
CA THR A 69 -3.01 -5.21 12.84
C THR A 69 -2.47 -3.90 12.24
N PHE A 70 -1.45 -3.31 12.88
CA PHE A 70 -0.78 -2.10 12.41
C PHE A 70 0.32 -2.44 11.40
N SER A 71 0.46 -1.62 10.36
CA SER A 71 1.55 -1.68 9.40
C SER A 71 1.90 -0.28 8.92
N PHE A 72 3.19 -0.01 8.67
CA PHE A 72 3.59 1.23 8.00
C PHE A 72 3.20 1.26 6.52
N TYR A 73 3.02 0.09 5.91
CA TYR A 73 2.77 -0.01 4.47
C TYR A 73 1.82 -1.15 4.12
N ASP A 74 2.19 -2.40 4.41
CA ASP A 74 1.34 -3.57 4.22
C ASP A 74 1.71 -4.72 5.17
N HIS A 75 0.69 -5.38 5.71
CA HIS A 75 0.84 -6.47 6.67
C HIS A 75 1.38 -7.78 6.05
N VAL A 76 1.15 -8.03 4.76
CA VAL A 76 1.74 -9.19 4.07
C VAL A 76 3.23 -8.92 3.85
N LEU A 77 3.60 -7.69 3.49
CA LEU A 77 4.99 -7.25 3.46
C LEU A 77 5.65 -7.39 4.83
N ASP A 78 5.00 -6.97 5.92
CA ASP A 78 5.52 -7.16 7.28
C ASP A 78 5.76 -8.65 7.59
N THR A 79 4.83 -9.52 7.19
CA THR A 79 4.96 -10.97 7.34
C THR A 79 6.12 -11.52 6.52
N ALA A 80 6.29 -11.07 5.27
CA ALA A 80 7.40 -11.47 4.42
C ALA A 80 8.75 -11.08 5.05
N VAL A 81 8.86 -9.86 5.59
CA VAL A 81 10.05 -9.41 6.32
C VAL A 81 10.28 -10.26 7.58
N MET A 82 9.23 -10.51 8.37
CA MET A 82 9.28 -11.33 9.58
C MET A 82 9.79 -12.76 9.30
N LEU A 83 9.39 -13.34 8.17
CA LEU A 83 9.79 -14.70 7.76
C LEU A 83 11.12 -14.73 6.99
N GLY A 84 11.80 -13.59 6.82
CA GLY A 84 13.05 -13.52 6.04
C GLY A 84 12.86 -13.66 4.52
N ALA A 85 11.63 -13.54 4.02
CA ALA A 85 11.28 -13.59 2.60
C ALA A 85 11.44 -12.23 1.88
N ALA A 86 12.13 -11.26 2.50
CA ALA A 86 12.34 -9.91 1.96
C ALA A 86 13.39 -9.83 0.84
N GLY A 87 13.99 -10.96 0.45
CA GLY A 87 14.78 -11.08 -0.77
C GLY A 87 13.87 -10.97 -1.99
N PHE A 88 13.38 -9.77 -2.30
CA PHE A 88 12.56 -9.51 -3.48
C PHE A 88 13.43 -9.60 -4.75
N ASP A 89 13.76 -10.82 -5.17
CA ASP A 89 14.27 -11.09 -6.53
C ASP A 89 13.14 -11.04 -7.58
N LEU A 90 11.91 -10.84 -7.13
CA LEU A 90 10.71 -10.69 -7.94
C LEU A 90 10.66 -9.31 -8.62
N GLY A 91 9.87 -9.20 -9.68
CA GLY A 91 9.66 -7.92 -10.34
C GLY A 91 8.84 -6.96 -9.50
N VAL A 92 8.99 -5.67 -9.78
CA VAL A 92 8.28 -4.56 -9.15
C VAL A 92 7.39 -3.87 -10.17
N GLY A 93 6.14 -3.65 -9.77
CA GLY A 93 5.15 -2.93 -10.55
C GLY A 93 4.90 -1.54 -9.98
N PRO A 94 5.40 -0.45 -10.60
CA PRO A 94 5.36 0.88 -10.00
C PRO A 94 3.99 1.56 -10.08
N GLY A 95 3.01 0.97 -10.77
CA GLY A 95 1.73 1.63 -11.01
C GLY A 95 1.87 2.75 -12.05
N VAL A 96 1.95 2.40 -13.33
CA VAL A 96 2.23 3.35 -14.42
C VAL A 96 1.03 4.24 -14.79
N TYR A 97 -0.07 4.15 -14.04
CA TYR A 97 -1.13 5.15 -14.00
C TYR A 97 -1.99 4.98 -12.75
N ASP A 98 -2.63 6.07 -12.33
CA ASP A 98 -3.55 6.15 -11.19
C ASP A 98 -4.97 5.75 -11.61
N ILE A 99 -5.50 4.66 -11.05
CA ILE A 99 -6.84 4.17 -11.34
C ILE A 99 -7.95 5.02 -10.69
N HIS A 100 -7.62 5.86 -9.71
CA HIS A 100 -8.58 6.74 -9.06
C HIS A 100 -8.92 7.97 -9.90
N SER A 101 -8.08 8.28 -10.90
CA SER A 101 -8.37 9.28 -11.91
C SER A 101 -9.39 8.73 -12.93
N PRO A 102 -10.59 9.32 -13.10
CA PRO A 102 -11.63 8.83 -14.02
C PRO A 102 -11.30 9.21 -15.47
N ARG A 103 -10.21 8.65 -16.00
CA ARG A 103 -9.70 8.92 -17.36
C ARG A 103 -9.02 7.68 -17.93
N VAL A 104 -8.89 7.66 -19.25
CA VAL A 104 -8.03 6.69 -19.95
C VAL A 104 -6.65 7.36 -20.15
N PRO A 105 -5.55 6.82 -19.58
CA PRO A 105 -4.21 7.32 -19.84
C PRO A 105 -3.81 7.08 -21.30
N SER A 106 -3.08 8.02 -21.91
CA SER A 106 -2.59 7.84 -23.28
C SER A 106 -1.41 6.88 -23.34
N GLU A 107 -1.16 6.30 -24.52
CA GLU A 107 0.04 5.49 -24.76
C GLU A 107 1.33 6.26 -24.46
N ASP A 108 1.42 7.52 -24.88
CA ASP A 108 2.59 8.37 -24.68
C ASP A 108 2.88 8.61 -23.19
N GLU A 109 1.83 8.82 -22.39
CA GLU A 109 1.95 9.00 -20.94
C GLU A 109 2.54 7.75 -20.28
N ILE A 110 1.96 6.58 -20.59
CA ILE A 110 2.41 5.30 -20.04
C ILE A 110 3.85 5.02 -20.47
N THR A 111 4.17 5.26 -21.74
CA THR A 111 5.53 5.08 -22.29
C THR A 111 6.54 5.96 -21.55
N ALA A 112 6.20 7.23 -21.30
CA ALA A 112 7.07 8.13 -20.54
C ALA A 112 7.30 7.64 -19.10
N LEU A 113 6.25 7.14 -18.44
CA LEU A 113 6.35 6.58 -17.09
C LEU A 113 7.18 5.29 -17.05
N LEU A 114 7.05 4.42 -18.05
CA LEU A 114 7.88 3.22 -18.19
C LEU A 114 9.36 3.55 -18.35
N ARG A 115 9.70 4.52 -19.22
CA ARG A 115 11.08 4.98 -19.39
C ARG A 115 11.64 5.54 -18.08
N LYS A 116 10.83 6.27 -17.31
CA LYS A 116 11.22 6.76 -15.99
C LYS A 116 11.43 5.62 -14.99
N ALA A 117 10.57 4.62 -14.98
CA ALA A 117 10.72 3.45 -14.11
C ALA A 117 12.01 2.67 -14.41
N LEU A 118 12.37 2.53 -15.69
CA LEU A 118 13.61 1.87 -16.12
C LEU A 118 14.89 2.58 -15.66
N GLN A 119 14.82 3.85 -15.25
CA GLN A 119 15.96 4.55 -14.64
C GLN A 119 16.27 4.05 -13.22
N ALA A 120 15.30 3.41 -12.56
CA ALA A 120 15.41 2.94 -11.18
C ALA A 120 15.31 1.41 -11.05
N VAL A 121 14.68 0.74 -12.02
CA VAL A 121 14.39 -0.71 -11.99
C VAL A 121 14.95 -1.37 -13.24
N PRO A 122 15.81 -2.42 -13.11
CA PRO A 122 16.26 -3.21 -14.26
C PRO A 122 15.08 -3.78 -15.06
N ALA A 123 15.21 -3.84 -16.38
CA ALA A 123 14.12 -4.23 -17.26
C ALA A 123 13.54 -5.62 -16.93
N GLU A 124 14.38 -6.56 -16.52
CA GLU A 124 14.03 -7.94 -16.17
C GLU A 124 13.16 -8.01 -14.90
N ARG A 125 13.20 -6.94 -14.09
CA ARG A 125 12.45 -6.80 -12.84
C ARG A 125 11.31 -5.80 -12.95
N LEU A 126 11.04 -5.21 -14.13
CA LEU A 126 9.95 -4.25 -14.27
C LEU A 126 8.64 -4.94 -14.67
N TRP A 127 7.61 -4.81 -13.83
CA TRP A 127 6.24 -5.17 -14.17
C TRP A 127 5.46 -3.95 -14.63
N VAL A 128 4.63 -4.12 -15.66
CA VAL A 128 3.79 -3.05 -16.19
C VAL A 128 2.35 -3.25 -15.69
N ASN A 129 1.90 -2.38 -14.79
CA ASN A 129 0.60 -2.51 -14.11
C ASN A 129 0.01 -1.14 -13.71
N PRO A 130 -1.32 -1.05 -13.52
CA PRO A 130 -1.94 0.04 -12.75
C PRO A 130 -1.58 0.00 -11.26
N ASP A 131 -1.74 1.11 -10.57
CA ASP A 131 -1.47 1.27 -9.14
C ASP A 131 -2.31 0.37 -8.22
N CYS A 132 -3.64 0.35 -8.36
CA CYS A 132 -4.58 -0.29 -7.43
C CYS A 132 -5.46 -1.36 -8.10
N GLY A 133 -5.10 -1.81 -9.30
CA GLY A 133 -5.87 -2.77 -10.10
C GLY A 133 -7.20 -2.20 -10.63
N LEU A 134 -8.00 -3.01 -11.35
CA LEU A 134 -9.11 -2.50 -12.17
C LEU A 134 -10.50 -2.61 -11.51
N LYS A 135 -10.55 -2.91 -10.21
CA LYS A 135 -11.76 -3.42 -9.50
C LYS A 135 -12.92 -2.42 -9.40
N THR A 136 -12.69 -1.13 -9.69
CA THR A 136 -13.67 -0.06 -9.48
C THR A 136 -14.03 0.73 -10.75
N ARG A 137 -13.63 0.25 -11.93
CA ARG A 137 -13.77 0.98 -13.21
C ARG A 137 -14.81 0.35 -14.14
N GLY A 138 -15.33 1.17 -15.06
CA GLY A 138 -16.23 0.72 -16.13
C GLY A 138 -15.48 -0.02 -17.24
N THR A 139 -16.10 -1.04 -17.83
CA THR A 139 -15.47 -1.94 -18.81
C THR A 139 -14.87 -1.21 -20.02
N THR A 140 -15.52 -0.16 -20.51
CA THR A 140 -15.04 0.63 -21.65
C THR A 140 -13.73 1.34 -21.34
N GLU A 141 -13.65 2.01 -20.19
CA GLU A 141 -12.44 2.69 -19.73
C GLU A 141 -11.30 1.70 -19.47
N VAL A 142 -11.62 0.58 -18.83
CA VAL A 142 -10.66 -0.50 -18.54
C VAL A 142 -10.06 -1.05 -19.83
N THR A 143 -10.91 -1.37 -20.81
CA THR A 143 -10.47 -1.96 -22.08
C THR A 143 -9.55 -0.99 -22.82
N ALA A 144 -9.92 0.28 -22.91
CA ALA A 144 -9.11 1.30 -23.56
C ALA A 144 -7.77 1.53 -22.84
N SER A 145 -7.79 1.59 -21.50
CA SER A 145 -6.59 1.78 -20.68
C SER A 145 -5.62 0.59 -20.82
N LEU A 146 -6.16 -0.64 -20.84
CA LEU A 146 -5.37 -1.85 -21.06
C LEU A 146 -4.77 -1.91 -22.47
N ALA A 147 -5.52 -1.50 -23.50
CA ALA A 147 -4.99 -1.42 -24.85
C ALA A 147 -3.78 -0.48 -24.91
N ASN A 148 -3.90 0.73 -24.35
CA ASN A 148 -2.81 1.70 -24.30
C ASN A 148 -1.61 1.18 -23.48
N LEU A 149 -1.87 0.49 -22.36
CA LEU A 149 -0.85 -0.12 -21.51
C LEU A 149 -0.02 -1.17 -22.27
N VAL A 150 -0.70 -2.04 -23.02
CA VAL A 150 -0.06 -3.10 -23.82
C VAL A 150 0.75 -2.50 -24.96
N THR A 151 0.22 -1.49 -25.67
CA THR A 151 0.96 -0.85 -26.77
C THR A 151 2.20 -0.12 -26.25
N ALA A 152 2.09 0.65 -25.17
CA ALA A 152 3.23 1.32 -24.53
C ALA A 152 4.31 0.30 -24.10
N ALA A 153 3.90 -0.82 -23.50
CA ALA A 153 4.84 -1.89 -23.13
C ALA A 153 5.54 -2.50 -24.36
N ALA A 154 4.83 -2.71 -25.48
CA ALA A 154 5.42 -3.20 -26.72
C ALA A 154 6.43 -2.20 -27.31
N THR A 155 6.09 -0.91 -27.32
CA THR A 155 6.97 0.18 -27.77
C THR A 155 8.28 0.19 -26.98
N VAL A 156 8.21 0.20 -25.64
CA VAL A 156 9.40 0.23 -24.79
C VAL A 156 10.23 -1.06 -24.93
N ARG A 157 9.60 -2.24 -25.07
CA ARG A 157 10.35 -3.49 -25.32
C ARG A 157 11.13 -3.47 -26.63
N ALA A 158 10.54 -2.89 -27.69
CA ALA A 158 11.22 -2.76 -28.99
C ALA A 158 12.40 -1.76 -28.95
N GLU A 159 12.41 -0.82 -27.99
CA GLU A 159 13.54 0.09 -27.75
C GLU A 159 14.70 -0.63 -27.04
N LEU A 160 14.41 -1.52 -26.09
CA LEU A 160 15.43 -2.27 -25.33
C LEU A 160 16.14 -3.36 -26.14
N ASN A 161 15.49 -3.85 -27.21
CA ASN A 161 16.04 -4.90 -28.08
C ASN A 161 16.86 -4.35 -29.27
N ARG A 162 17.11 -3.03 -29.32
CA ARG A 162 17.94 -2.37 -30.34
C ARG A 162 19.33 -2.06 -29.79
#